data_AF-G8QUT9-F1
#
_entry.id   AF-G8QUT9-F1
#
_cell.length_a   1.000
_cell.length_b   1.000
_cell.length_c   1.000
_cell.angle_alpha   90.00
_cell.angle_beta   90.00
_cell.angle_gamma   90.00
#
_symmetry.space_group_name_H-M   'P 1'
#
loop_
_entity.id
_entity.type
_entity.pdbx_description
1 polymer ?
#
loop_
_entity_poly.entity_id
_entity_poly.type
_entity_poly.pdbx_seq_one_letter_code
_entity_poly.pdbx_strand_id
1 'polypeptide(L)'
;MQKGICLLLIVLCITTPLVAAQDATAVQPEKTSIFVTARDYLESPEVYQVLATAHDWVGYSAVGLGIGAAVFNPGLVDDDLHKTLGTAAIVASSLSIGIGLLNYSNRFSTSKGNLFQKDNIHIVLGIVGGLCMLATQIFEAEDDNAAFGASAHSILGGVGASLMAASVVIQLF
;
A
#
# COMPACT_ATOMS: atom_id res chain seq x y z
N MET A 1 17.43 15.39 5.00
CA MET A 1 16.26 15.95 4.27
C MET A 1 15.29 14.87 3.77
N GLN A 2 15.76 13.69 3.35
CA GLN A 2 14.93 12.61 2.77
C GLN A 2 13.93 11.97 3.76
N LYS A 3 14.31 11.80 5.03
CA LYS A 3 13.44 11.26 6.09
C LYS A 3 12.20 12.14 6.36
N GLY A 4 12.31 13.46 6.18
CA GLY A 4 11.20 14.41 6.37
C GLY A 4 10.16 14.39 5.25
N ILE A 5 10.57 14.08 4.01
CA ILE A 5 9.68 13.98 2.85
C ILE A 5 8.86 12.69 2.91
N CYS A 6 9.46 11.58 3.36
CA CYS A 6 8.72 10.33 3.59
C CYS A 6 7.67 10.48 4.70
N LEU A 7 7.99 11.14 5.81
CA LEU A 7 7.02 11.41 6.88
C LEU A 7 5.86 12.31 6.40
N LEU A 8 6.16 13.31 5.57
CA LEU A 8 5.15 14.20 4.98
C LEU A 8 4.20 13.43 4.04
N LEU A 9 4.72 12.53 3.20
CA LEU A 9 3.91 11.69 2.30
C LEU A 9 3.03 10.70 3.06
N ILE A 10 3.57 10.09 4.14
CA ILE A 10 2.82 9.18 5.01
C ILE A 10 1.67 9.93 5.73
N VAL A 11 1.94 11.12 6.28
CA VAL A 11 0.90 11.95 6.92
C VAL A 11 -0.13 12.44 5.89
N LEU A 12 0.28 12.79 4.67
CA LEU A 12 -0.63 13.23 3.61
C LEU A 12 -1.52 12.08 3.11
N CYS A 13 -1.02 10.85 3.04
CA CYS A 13 -1.80 9.66 2.65
C CYS A 13 -2.77 9.17 3.75
N ILE A 14 -2.43 9.37 5.03
CA ILE A 14 -3.28 8.94 6.16
C ILE A 14 -4.36 9.98 6.51
N THR A 15 -4.09 11.28 6.34
CA THR A 15 -5.03 12.34 6.78
C THR A 15 -6.06 12.74 5.74
N THR A 16 -5.78 12.55 4.44
CA THR A 16 -6.71 12.94 3.37
C THR A 16 -8.02 12.13 3.32
N PRO A 17 -8.05 10.80 3.57
CA PRO A 17 -9.33 10.09 3.66
C PRO A 17 -10.07 10.31 4.98
N LEU A 18 -9.39 10.73 6.07
CA LEU A 18 -10.02 10.92 7.38
C LEU A 18 -10.75 12.27 7.52
N VAL A 19 -10.35 13.29 6.76
CA VAL A 19 -11.01 14.61 6.76
C VAL A 19 -12.20 14.69 5.79
N ALA A 20 -12.29 13.78 4.81
CA ALA A 20 -13.41 13.75 3.85
C ALA A 20 -14.71 13.15 4.43
N ALA A 21 -14.72 12.70 5.69
CA ALA A 21 -15.86 12.07 6.33
C ALA A 21 -16.73 13.03 7.18
N GLN A 22 -16.49 14.34 7.14
CA GLN A 22 -17.21 15.29 7.99
C GLN A 22 -18.09 16.29 7.22
N ASP A 23 -19.36 16.28 7.62
CA ASP A 23 -20.47 17.20 7.32
C ASP A 23 -21.24 17.06 6.00
N ALA A 24 -22.20 16.15 6.04
CA ALA A 24 -23.42 16.21 5.24
C ALA A 24 -24.46 17.10 5.96
N THR A 25 -24.53 18.39 5.64
CA THR A 25 -25.79 19.18 5.63
C THR A 25 -25.53 20.60 5.12
N ALA A 26 -25.54 20.80 3.80
CA ALA A 26 -25.84 22.11 3.20
C ALA A 26 -26.25 21.92 1.74
N VAL A 27 -27.47 22.34 1.39
CA VAL A 27 -27.93 22.43 0.00
C VAL A 27 -27.04 23.46 -0.72
N GLN A 28 -26.35 23.04 -1.77
CA GLN A 28 -25.47 23.88 -2.60
C GLN A 28 -25.68 23.57 -4.09
N PRO A 29 -25.56 24.58 -4.97
CA PRO A 29 -26.09 24.58 -6.34
C PRO A 29 -25.32 23.64 -7.28
N GLU A 30 -25.96 23.30 -8.41
CA GLU A 30 -25.44 22.52 -9.54
C GLU A 30 -24.09 23.08 -10.03
N LYS A 31 -23.01 22.61 -9.42
CA LYS A 31 -21.64 22.90 -9.80
C LYS A 31 -21.03 21.55 -10.08
N THR A 32 -21.00 21.16 -11.36
CA THR A 32 -20.22 20.01 -11.86
C THR A 32 -18.74 20.32 -11.62
N SER A 33 -18.34 20.10 -10.37
CA SER A 33 -16.98 20.16 -9.89
C SER A 33 -16.16 19.13 -10.67
N ILE A 34 -14.96 19.50 -11.11
CA ILE A 34 -14.01 18.60 -11.80
C ILE A 34 -13.84 17.28 -11.02
N PHE A 35 -14.00 17.30 -9.70
CA PHE A 35 -13.94 16.11 -8.85
C PHE A 35 -15.11 15.14 -9.07
N VAL A 36 -16.30 15.64 -9.39
CA VAL A 36 -17.47 14.81 -9.76
C VAL A 36 -17.20 14.13 -11.10
N THR A 37 -16.72 14.88 -12.10
CA THR A 37 -16.37 14.32 -13.42
C THR A 37 -15.22 13.31 -13.37
N ALA A 38 -14.19 13.56 -12.55
CA ALA A 38 -13.08 12.63 -12.38
C ALA A 38 -13.52 11.34 -11.68
N ARG A 39 -14.41 11.44 -10.69
CA ARG A 39 -14.99 10.28 -10.01
C ARG A 39 -15.86 9.45 -10.94
N ASP A 40 -16.77 10.09 -11.67
CA ASP A 40 -17.63 9.40 -12.64
C ASP A 40 -16.81 8.68 -13.72
N TYR A 41 -15.68 9.28 -14.13
CA TYR A 41 -14.73 8.65 -15.05
C TYR A 41 -14.02 7.44 -14.43
N LEU A 42 -13.57 7.54 -13.18
CA LEU A 42 -12.95 6.42 -12.45
C LEU A 42 -13.92 5.26 -12.19
N GLU A 43 -15.21 5.56 -12.03
CA GLU A 43 -16.28 4.58 -11.85
C GLU A 43 -16.78 3.98 -13.18
N SER A 44 -16.29 4.46 -14.34
CA SER A 44 -16.64 3.87 -15.63
C SER A 44 -16.15 2.42 -15.72
N PRO A 45 -16.91 1.50 -16.36
CA PRO A 45 -16.57 0.08 -16.40
C PRO A 45 -15.18 -0.20 -16.98
N GLU A 46 -14.80 0.54 -18.03
CA GLU A 46 -13.51 0.37 -18.69
C GLU A 46 -12.35 0.79 -17.78
N VAL A 47 -12.47 1.94 -17.11
CA VAL A 47 -11.42 2.45 -16.21
C VAL A 47 -11.33 1.58 -14.96
N TYR A 48 -12.46 1.16 -14.39
CA TYR A 48 -12.51 0.25 -13.25
C TYR A 48 -11.76 -1.05 -13.52
N GLN A 49 -11.96 -1.65 -14.71
CA GLN A 49 -11.29 -2.90 -15.07
C GLN A 49 -9.78 -2.72 -15.29
N VAL A 50 -9.36 -1.59 -15.87
CA VAL A 50 -7.94 -1.25 -16.02
C VAL A 50 -7.29 -1.06 -14.64
N LEU A 51 -7.93 -0.31 -13.74
CA LEU A 51 -7.42 -0.11 -12.38
C LEU A 51 -7.39 -1.42 -11.58
N ALA A 52 -8.40 -2.28 -11.70
CA ALA A 52 -8.41 -3.59 -11.07
C ALA A 52 -7.24 -4.45 -11.55
N THR A 53 -7.05 -4.52 -12.88
CA THR A 53 -5.94 -5.27 -13.48
C THR A 53 -4.58 -4.71 -13.06
N ALA A 54 -4.44 -3.38 -13.04
CA ALA A 54 -3.22 -2.73 -12.59
C ALA A 54 -2.94 -2.99 -11.10
N HIS A 55 -3.97 -2.94 -10.25
CA HIS A 55 -3.86 -3.26 -8.83
C HIS A 55 -3.29 -4.66 -8.61
N ASP A 56 -3.83 -5.65 -9.33
CA ASP A 56 -3.39 -7.05 -9.23
C ASP A 56 -1.94 -7.21 -9.71
N TRP A 57 -1.60 -6.70 -10.90
CA TRP A 57 -0.24 -6.81 -11.44
C TRP A 57 0.81 -6.14 -10.55
N VAL A 58 0.52 -4.92 -10.08
CA VAL A 58 1.43 -4.19 -9.21
C VAL A 58 1.51 -4.87 -7.83
N GLY A 59 0.40 -5.39 -7.30
CA GLY A 59 0.35 -6.14 -6.04
C GLY A 59 1.19 -7.43 -6.11
N TYR A 60 1.02 -8.23 -7.16
CA TYR A 60 1.82 -9.45 -7.37
C TYR A 60 3.30 -9.13 -7.55
N SER A 61 3.62 -8.03 -8.26
CA SER A 61 4.99 -7.57 -8.41
C SER A 61 5.60 -7.18 -7.06
N ALA A 62 4.86 -6.48 -6.20
CA ALA A 62 5.32 -6.12 -4.86
C ALA A 62 5.66 -7.35 -4.01
N VAL A 63 4.80 -8.39 -4.05
CA VAL A 63 5.05 -9.67 -3.37
C VAL A 63 6.30 -10.35 -3.93
N GLY A 64 6.40 -10.48 -5.25
CA GLY A 64 7.54 -11.12 -5.91
C GLY A 64 8.86 -10.41 -5.61
N LEU A 65 8.88 -9.08 -5.66
CA LEU A 65 10.06 -8.26 -5.33
C LEU A 65 10.43 -8.36 -3.85
N GLY A 66 9.44 -8.38 -2.95
CA GLY A 66 9.67 -8.55 -1.51
C GLY A 66 10.27 -9.92 -1.17
N ILE A 67 9.75 -10.99 -1.77
CA ILE A 67 10.35 -12.33 -1.66
C ILE A 67 11.74 -12.36 -2.27
N GLY A 68 11.92 -11.75 -3.44
CA GLY A 68 13.22 -11.62 -4.10
C GLY A 68 14.24 -10.95 -3.20
N ALA A 69 13.90 -9.81 -2.59
CA ALA A 69 14.77 -9.12 -1.64
C ALA A 69 15.15 -10.02 -0.45
N ALA A 70 14.19 -10.77 0.11
CA ALA A 70 14.46 -11.69 1.22
C ALA A 70 15.38 -12.87 0.82
N VAL A 71 15.20 -13.42 -0.38
CA VAL A 71 16.06 -14.50 -0.92
C VAL A 71 17.47 -13.98 -1.19
N PHE A 72 17.56 -12.79 -1.77
CA PHE A 72 18.80 -12.10 -2.11
C PHE A 72 19.31 -11.25 -0.95
N ASN A 73 19.19 -11.74 0.28
CA ASN A 73 19.72 -11.07 1.47
C ASN A 73 21.25 -10.82 1.29
N PRO A 74 21.81 -9.67 1.71
CA PRO A 74 23.24 -9.34 1.63
C PRO A 74 24.22 -10.41 2.14
N GLY A 75 23.78 -11.32 3.03
CA GLY A 75 24.58 -12.49 3.44
C GLY A 75 24.77 -13.56 2.35
N LEU A 76 24.05 -13.48 1.23
CA LEU A 76 24.02 -14.47 0.15
C LEU A 76 24.39 -13.90 -1.23
N VAL A 77 24.14 -12.60 -1.47
CA VAL A 77 24.48 -11.89 -2.72
C VAL A 77 24.83 -10.43 -2.45
N ASP A 78 25.14 -9.68 -3.50
CA ASP A 78 25.44 -8.25 -3.46
C ASP A 78 24.34 -7.40 -2.77
N ASP A 79 24.75 -6.58 -1.80
CA ASP A 79 23.89 -5.67 -1.03
C ASP A 79 23.04 -4.74 -1.91
N ASP A 80 23.54 -4.34 -3.09
CA ASP A 80 22.83 -3.41 -3.97
C ASP A 80 21.64 -4.10 -4.64
N LEU A 81 21.71 -5.41 -4.91
CA LEU A 81 20.57 -6.16 -5.45
C LEU A 81 19.47 -6.31 -4.41
N HIS A 82 19.81 -6.62 -3.15
CA HIS A 82 18.85 -6.66 -2.04
C HIS A 82 18.10 -5.34 -1.91
N LYS A 83 18.85 -4.24 -1.83
CA LYS A 83 18.30 -2.88 -1.67
C LYS A 83 17.45 -2.47 -2.86
N THR A 84 17.88 -2.78 -4.08
CA THR A 84 17.12 -2.46 -5.29
C THR A 84 15.78 -3.21 -5.32
N LEU A 85 15.79 -4.51 -5.02
CA LEU A 85 14.56 -5.30 -4.96
C LEU A 85 13.64 -4.84 -3.84
N GLY A 86 14.18 -4.57 -2.65
CA GLY A 86 13.40 -4.06 -1.51
C GLY A 86 12.75 -2.71 -1.81
N THR A 87 13.51 -1.77 -2.40
CA THR A 87 13.00 -0.45 -2.80
C THR A 87 11.92 -0.58 -3.86
N ALA A 88 12.14 -1.41 -4.89
CA ALA A 88 11.14 -1.67 -5.92
C ALA A 88 9.86 -2.29 -5.32
N ALA A 89 9.99 -3.18 -4.35
CA ALA A 89 8.87 -3.80 -3.65
C ALA A 89 8.04 -2.76 -2.88
N ILE A 90 8.69 -1.78 -2.24
CA ILE A 90 8.02 -0.68 -1.52
C ILE A 90 7.28 0.26 -2.46
N VAL A 91 7.89 0.61 -3.59
CA VAL A 91 7.24 1.44 -4.61
C VAL A 91 6.01 0.72 -5.17
N ALA A 92 6.15 -0.57 -5.51
CA ALA A 92 5.06 -1.38 -5.99
C ALA A 92 3.94 -1.52 -4.94
N SER A 93 4.26 -1.80 -3.67
CA SER A 93 3.24 -1.92 -2.62
C SER A 93 2.49 -0.61 -2.39
N SER A 94 3.20 0.51 -2.36
CA SER A 94 2.61 1.84 -2.21
C SER A 94 1.70 2.19 -3.38
N LEU A 95 2.12 1.90 -4.61
CA LEU A 95 1.31 2.11 -5.80
C LEU A 95 0.07 1.20 -5.82
N SER A 96 0.21 -0.07 -5.44
CA SER A 96 -0.90 -1.01 -5.33
C SER A 96 -1.96 -0.50 -4.34
N ILE A 97 -1.55 -0.01 -3.17
CA ILE A 97 -2.45 0.62 -2.19
C ILE A 97 -3.16 1.84 -2.80
N GLY A 98 -2.43 2.71 -3.49
CA GLY A 98 -2.99 3.90 -4.14
C GLY A 98 -4.04 3.54 -5.20
N ILE A 99 -3.75 2.58 -6.08
CA ILE A 99 -4.70 2.08 -7.08
C ILE A 99 -5.91 1.44 -6.39
N GLY A 100 -5.68 0.66 -5.33
CA GLY A 100 -6.75 0.03 -4.55
C GLY A 100 -7.68 1.05 -3.90
N LEU A 101 -7.12 2.15 -3.38
CA LEU A 101 -7.92 3.26 -2.85
C LEU A 101 -8.76 3.93 -3.94
N LEU A 102 -8.19 4.17 -5.13
CA LEU A 102 -8.94 4.77 -6.24
C LEU A 102 -10.06 3.85 -6.74
N ASN A 103 -9.80 2.55 -6.86
CA ASN A 103 -10.74 1.59 -7.45
C ASN A 103 -11.77 1.03 -6.45
N TYR A 104 -11.43 1.00 -5.17
CA TYR A 104 -12.23 0.33 -4.13
C TYR A 104 -12.52 1.21 -2.90
N SER A 105 -12.42 2.54 -3.03
CA SER A 105 -12.70 3.49 -1.91
C SER A 105 -14.06 3.26 -1.25
N ASN A 106 -15.08 2.88 -2.01
CA ASN A 106 -16.41 2.59 -1.52
C ASN A 106 -16.48 1.38 -0.55
N ARG A 107 -15.45 0.53 -0.53
CA ARG A 107 -15.36 -0.67 0.33
C ARG A 107 -14.88 -0.37 1.75
N PHE A 108 -14.39 0.84 2.03
CA PHE A 108 -14.03 1.25 3.39
C PHE A 108 -15.24 1.67 4.25
N SER A 109 -16.46 1.70 3.68
CA SER A 109 -17.66 1.97 4.47
C SER A 109 -18.01 0.75 5.34
N THR A 110 -17.64 0.82 6.62
CA THR A 110 -17.88 -0.20 7.66
C THR A 110 -19.36 -0.38 8.04
N SER A 111 -20.28 0.38 7.42
CA SER A 111 -21.71 0.39 7.81
C SER A 111 -22.50 -0.86 7.39
N LYS A 112 -21.95 -1.72 6.51
CA LYS A 112 -22.68 -2.89 5.97
C LYS A 112 -21.91 -4.21 5.86
N GLY A 113 -20.63 -4.28 6.24
CA GLY A 113 -19.78 -5.44 5.92
C GLY A 113 -19.11 -6.07 7.14
N ASN A 114 -19.29 -7.38 7.32
CA ASN A 114 -18.50 -8.19 8.24
C ASN A 114 -17.00 -7.96 7.99
N LEU A 115 -16.25 -7.60 9.04
CA LEU A 115 -14.80 -7.37 8.98
C LEU A 115 -14.01 -8.57 8.42
N PHE A 116 -14.60 -9.76 8.51
CA PHE A 116 -14.02 -11.04 8.10
C PHE A 116 -14.49 -11.53 6.71
N GLN A 117 -15.12 -10.69 5.90
CA GLN A 117 -15.30 -11.02 4.49
C GLN A 117 -13.94 -11.05 3.79
N LYS A 118 -13.78 -11.99 2.86
CA LYS A 118 -12.56 -12.22 2.08
C LYS A 118 -11.97 -10.93 1.51
N ASP A 119 -12.80 -10.10 0.88
CA ASP A 119 -12.39 -8.82 0.32
C ASP A 119 -11.86 -7.84 1.37
N ASN A 120 -12.47 -7.80 2.55
CA ASN A 120 -12.05 -6.92 3.65
C ASN A 120 -10.71 -7.39 4.25
N ILE A 121 -10.53 -8.71 4.39
CA ILE A 121 -9.28 -9.30 4.86
C ILE A 121 -8.15 -9.03 3.85
N HIS A 122 -8.41 -9.20 2.55
CA HIS A 122 -7.44 -8.87 1.50
C HIS A 122 -6.99 -7.40 1.58
N ILE A 123 -7.94 -6.47 1.68
CA ILE A 123 -7.66 -5.03 1.78
C ILE A 123 -6.81 -4.72 3.02
N VAL A 124 -7.22 -5.21 4.20
CA VAL A 124 -6.50 -4.94 5.45
C VAL A 124 -5.09 -5.53 5.43
N LEU A 125 -4.93 -6.79 5.02
CA LEU A 125 -3.63 -7.43 4.95
C LEU A 125 -2.71 -6.77 3.91
N GLY A 126 -3.25 -6.36 2.76
CA GLY A 126 -2.51 -5.64 1.73
C GLY A 126 -2.00 -4.28 2.23
N ILE A 127 -2.86 -3.50 2.90
CA ILE A 127 -2.49 -2.18 3.46
C ILE A 127 -1.46 -2.35 4.58
N VAL A 128 -1.72 -3.22 5.56
CA VAL A 128 -0.79 -3.43 6.69
C VAL A 128 0.54 -3.96 6.17
N GLY A 129 0.52 -4.90 5.23
CA GLY A 129 1.72 -5.46 4.61
C GLY A 129 2.55 -4.39 3.91
N GLY A 130 1.92 -3.56 3.06
CA GLY A 130 2.61 -2.47 2.36
C GLY A 130 3.15 -1.40 3.31
N LEU A 131 2.42 -1.06 4.38
CA LEU A 131 2.89 -0.13 5.40
C LEU A 131 4.08 -0.67 6.19
N CYS A 132 4.09 -1.96 6.52
CA CYS A 132 5.24 -2.62 7.14
C CYS A 132 6.48 -2.55 6.22
N MET A 133 6.30 -2.80 4.91
CA MET A 133 7.39 -2.66 3.94
C MET A 133 7.89 -1.22 3.85
N LEU A 134 6.99 -0.23 3.84
CA LEU A 134 7.37 1.19 3.83
C LEU A 134 8.13 1.59 5.10
N ALA A 135 7.72 1.05 6.26
CA ALA A 135 8.38 1.33 7.53
C ALA A 135 9.84 0.84 7.57
N THR A 136 10.22 -0.13 6.74
CA THR A 136 11.63 -0.59 6.66
C THR A 136 12.61 0.53 6.29
N GLN A 137 12.16 1.53 5.52
CA GLN A 137 12.93 2.72 5.13
C GLN A 137 13.20 3.67 6.31
N ILE A 138 12.34 3.63 7.33
CA ILE A 138 12.51 4.44 8.55
C ILE A 138 13.56 3.81 9.47
N PHE A 139 13.61 2.47 9.49
CA PHE A 139 14.49 1.66 10.33
C PHE A 139 15.74 1.17 9.60
N GLU A 140 16.01 1.66 8.39
CA GLU A 140 17.26 1.37 7.68
C GLU A 140 18.43 1.88 8.53
N ALA A 141 19.26 0.93 8.99
CA ALA A 141 20.38 1.24 9.87
C ALA A 141 21.46 1.96 9.04
N GLU A 142 21.67 3.25 9.32
CA GLU A 142 22.79 4.03 8.77
C GLU A 142 24.14 3.64 9.41
N ASP A 143 24.13 2.82 10.46
CA ASP A 143 25.31 2.48 11.26
C ASP A 143 25.26 0.99 11.66
N ASP A 144 26.33 0.25 11.36
CA ASP A 144 26.45 -1.21 11.51
C ASP A 144 26.30 -1.69 12.96
N ASN A 145 26.30 -0.76 13.93
CA ASN A 145 26.17 -1.01 15.36
C ASN A 145 24.74 -0.82 15.91
N ALA A 146 23.79 -0.35 15.10
CA ALA A 146 22.38 -0.21 15.49
C ALA A 146 21.65 -1.56 15.34
N ALA A 147 22.01 -2.54 16.17
CA ALA A 147 21.42 -3.90 16.15
C ALA A 147 19.88 -3.90 16.19
N PHE A 148 19.27 -2.89 16.84
CA PHE A 148 17.83 -2.70 16.86
C PHE A 148 17.25 -2.29 15.49
N GLY A 149 17.91 -1.37 14.76
CA GLY A 149 17.47 -0.90 13.44
C GLY A 149 17.54 -2.01 12.39
N ALA A 150 18.66 -2.73 12.33
CA ALA A 150 18.84 -3.86 11.42
C ALA A 150 17.82 -4.99 11.67
N SER A 151 17.54 -5.29 12.95
CA SER A 151 16.53 -6.27 13.33
C SER A 151 15.12 -5.81 12.97
N ALA A 152 14.79 -4.54 13.21
CA ALA A 152 13.49 -3.97 12.86
C ALA A 152 13.26 -3.93 11.35
N HIS A 153 14.26 -3.53 10.55
CA HIS A 153 14.21 -3.54 9.08
C HIS A 153 13.87 -4.94 8.56
N SER A 154 14.60 -5.95 9.03
CA SER A 154 14.42 -7.35 8.60
C SER A 154 13.04 -7.90 9.00
N ILE A 155 12.61 -7.67 10.24
CA ILE A 155 11.31 -8.13 10.75
C ILE A 155 10.17 -7.44 9.99
N LEU A 156 10.21 -6.12 9.85
CA LEU A 156 9.14 -5.36 9.18
C LEU A 156 9.07 -5.69 7.68
N GLY A 157 10.21 -5.89 7.01
CA GLY A 157 10.25 -6.32 5.62
C GLY A 157 9.64 -7.70 5.43
N GLY A 158 10.05 -8.66 6.27
CA GLY A 158 9.54 -10.03 6.24
C GLY A 158 8.04 -10.13 6.56
N VAL A 159 7.58 -9.45 7.62
CA VAL A 159 6.15 -9.39 7.98
C VAL A 159 5.36 -8.69 6.86
N GLY A 160 5.86 -7.58 6.34
CA GLY A 160 5.19 -6.82 5.30
C GLY A 160 4.96 -7.63 4.02
N ALA A 161 6.04 -8.25 3.50
CA ALA A 161 5.95 -9.12 2.33
C ALA A 161 5.04 -10.33 2.57
N SER A 162 5.08 -10.94 3.76
CA SER A 162 4.25 -12.09 4.10
C SER A 162 2.77 -11.74 4.18
N LEU A 163 2.40 -10.60 4.76
CA LEU A 163 1.01 -10.15 4.83
C LEU A 163 0.46 -9.81 3.44
N MET A 164 1.26 -9.18 2.58
CA MET A 164 0.88 -8.97 1.18
C MET A 164 0.72 -10.29 0.41
N ALA A 165 1.63 -11.25 0.61
CA ALA A 165 1.50 -12.57 -0.03
C ALA A 165 0.24 -13.29 0.46
N ALA A 166 -0.05 -13.24 1.76
CA ALA A 166 -1.26 -13.81 2.35
C ALA A 166 -2.53 -13.14 1.80
N SER A 167 -2.52 -11.81 1.60
CA SER A 167 -3.66 -11.10 1.02
C SER A 167 -3.97 -11.61 -0.40
N VAL A 168 -2.95 -11.83 -1.22
CA VAL A 168 -3.09 -12.40 -2.57
C VAL A 168 -3.69 -13.80 -2.52
N VAL A 169 -3.15 -14.68 -1.67
CA VAL A 169 -3.65 -16.06 -1.54
C VAL A 169 -5.12 -16.07 -1.11
N ILE A 170 -5.49 -15.25 -0.12
CA ILE A 170 -6.87 -15.14 0.35
C ILE A 170 -7.79 -14.61 -0.77
N GLN A 171 -7.31 -13.72 -1.64
CA GLN A 171 -8.10 -13.26 -2.79
C GLN A 171 -8.37 -14.38 -3.81
N LEU A 172 -7.45 -15.34 -3.95
CA LEU A 172 -7.56 -16.42 -4.93
C LEU A 172 -8.46 -17.59 -4.48
N PHE A 173 -8.57 -17.87 -3.16
CA PHE A 173 -9.35 -18.99 -2.59
C PHE A 173 -10.57 -18.49 -1.81
#